data_AF-A0A7W0QV50-F1
#
_entry.id   AF-A0A7W0QV50-F1
#
_cell.length_a   1.000
_cell.length_b   1.000
_cell.length_c   1.000
_cell.angle_alpha   90.00
_cell.angle_beta   90.00
_cell.angle_gamma   90.00
#
_symmetry.space_group_name_H-M   'P 1'
#
loop_
_entity.id
_entity.type
_entity.pdbx_description
1 polymer ?
#
loop_
_entity_poly.entity_id
_entity_poly.type
_entity_poly.pdbx_seq_one_letter_code
_entity_poly.pdbx_strand_id
1 'polypeptide(L)'
;NFDALAEEIRRLGVGDGKLLHVAQSLFHDHVPAKKAGLPTAWLNRRHDRPGWGATPAPSAGVAPDWEFPSMAAFAAAVEAE
;
A
#
# COMPACT_ATOMS: atom_id res chain seq x y z
N ASN A 1 -9.08 8.72 -6.04
CA ASN A 1 -10.22 8.00 -5.45
C ASN A 1 -10.06 6.52 -5.83
N PHE A 2 -10.14 5.59 -4.88
CA PHE A 2 -10.04 4.14 -5.14
C PHE A 2 -11.21 3.61 -5.99
N ASP A 3 -12.36 4.28 -6.01
CA ASP A 3 -13.47 3.94 -6.91
C ASP A 3 -13.07 4.09 -8.38
N ALA A 4 -12.40 5.20 -8.72
CA ALA A 4 -11.89 5.45 -10.07
C ALA A 4 -10.81 4.44 -10.48
N LEU A 5 -9.98 4.01 -9.52
CA LEU A 5 -9.03 2.91 -9.76
C LEU A 5 -9.78 1.62 -10.11
N ALA A 6 -10.84 1.27 -9.37
CA ALA A 6 -11.62 0.06 -9.64
C ALA A 6 -12.30 0.09 -11.02
N GLU A 7 -12.81 1.26 -11.44
CA GLU A 7 -13.35 1.45 -12.80
C GLU A 7 -12.30 1.25 -13.89
N GLU A 8 -11.12 1.84 -13.70
CA GLU A 8 -10.04 1.77 -14.69
C GLU A 8 -9.48 0.35 -14.84
N ILE A 9 -9.33 -0.37 -13.74
CA ILE A 9 -8.84 -1.76 -13.76
C ILE A 9 -9.84 -2.69 -14.47
N ARG A 10 -11.15 -2.48 -14.27
CA ARG A 10 -12.18 -3.17 -15.07
C ARG A 10 -12.08 -2.83 -16.55
N ARG A 11 -11.88 -1.55 -16.89
CA ARG A 11 -11.72 -1.09 -18.28
C ARG A 11 -10.49 -1.72 -18.95
N LEU A 12 -9.40 -1.89 -18.20
CA LEU A 12 -8.17 -2.53 -18.66
C LEU A 12 -8.26 -4.07 -18.72
N GLY A 13 -9.36 -4.67 -18.27
CA GLY A 13 -9.52 -6.13 -18.24
C GLY A 13 -8.63 -6.83 -17.22
N VAL A 14 -8.15 -6.10 -16.21
CA VAL A 14 -7.36 -6.68 -15.12
C VAL A 14 -8.31 -7.40 -14.18
N GLY A 15 -8.10 -8.71 -14.01
CA GLY A 15 -8.98 -9.55 -13.20
C GLY A 15 -8.99 -9.18 -11.72
N ASP A 16 -10.07 -9.56 -11.04
CA ASP A 16 -10.19 -9.40 -9.59
C ASP A 16 -9.04 -10.13 -8.86
N GLY A 17 -8.59 -9.55 -7.74
CA GLY A 17 -7.49 -10.10 -6.96
C GLY A 17 -6.09 -9.95 -7.61
N LYS A 18 -5.97 -9.23 -8.73
CA LYS A 18 -4.67 -8.96 -9.39
C LYS A 18 -4.01 -7.64 -8.96
N LEU A 19 -4.64 -6.90 -8.04
CA LEU A 19 -4.09 -5.64 -7.53
C LEU A 19 -3.41 -5.83 -6.19
N LEU A 20 -2.24 -5.22 -6.06
CA LEU A 20 -1.55 -4.98 -4.79
C LEU A 20 -1.30 -3.47 -4.66
N HIS A 21 -1.76 -2.88 -3.57
CA HIS A 21 -1.55 -1.46 -3.33
C HIS A 21 -0.23 -1.24 -2.57
N VAL A 22 0.74 -0.59 -3.22
CA VAL A 22 2.08 -0.35 -2.68
C VAL A 22 2.29 1.14 -2.45
N ALA A 23 2.48 1.56 -1.19
CA ALA A 23 2.59 2.98 -0.84
C ALA A 23 3.33 3.22 0.48
N GLN A 24 3.72 4.47 0.74
CA GLN A 24 4.40 4.88 1.97
C GLN A 24 3.44 5.45 3.04
N SER A 25 2.42 6.21 2.66
CA SER A 25 1.61 6.97 3.61
C SER A 25 0.47 6.11 4.15
N LEU A 26 0.49 5.77 5.44
CA LEU A 26 -0.59 5.00 6.05
C LEU A 26 -1.95 5.71 5.97
N PHE A 27 -1.97 7.03 6.16
CA PHE A 27 -3.19 7.84 6.18
C PHE A 27 -3.83 7.99 4.78
N HIS A 28 -3.08 8.50 3.80
CA HIS A 28 -3.62 8.80 2.47
C HIS A 28 -3.82 7.58 1.57
N ASP A 29 -3.04 6.50 1.80
CA ASP A 29 -2.98 5.37 0.88
C ASP A 29 -3.53 4.10 1.52
N HIS A 30 -2.96 3.66 2.65
CA HIS A 30 -3.32 2.36 3.24
C HIS A 30 -4.70 2.33 3.87
N VAL A 31 -5.10 3.38 4.61
CA VAL A 31 -6.45 3.46 5.19
C VAL A 31 -7.55 3.33 4.11
N PRO A 32 -7.55 4.12 3.01
CA PRO A 32 -8.54 3.95 1.96
C PRO A 32 -8.35 2.66 1.14
N ALA A 33 -7.12 2.19 0.90
CA ALA A 33 -6.89 0.91 0.20
C ALA A 33 -7.51 -0.29 0.95
N LYS A 34 -7.32 -0.34 2.27
CA LYS A 34 -7.94 -1.39 3.11
C LYS A 34 -9.46 -1.29 3.14
N LYS A 35 -10.02 -0.08 3.19
CA LYS A 35 -11.48 0.12 3.06
C LYS A 35 -12.01 -0.38 1.71
N ALA A 36 -11.21 -0.27 0.65
CA ALA A 36 -11.52 -0.80 -0.68
C ALA A 36 -11.26 -2.32 -0.82
N GLY A 37 -10.83 -3.00 0.24
CA GLY A 37 -10.58 -4.45 0.23
C GLY A 37 -9.33 -4.87 -0.52
N LEU A 38 -8.40 -3.95 -0.81
CA LEU A 38 -7.16 -4.27 -1.51
C LEU A 38 -6.11 -4.81 -0.54
N PRO A 39 -5.30 -5.80 -0.95
CA PRO A 39 -4.09 -6.15 -0.23
C PRO A 39 -3.09 -4.98 -0.33
N THR A 40 -2.28 -4.78 0.71
CA THR A 40 -1.37 -3.64 0.80
C THR A 40 0.05 -4.04 1.22
N ALA A 41 1.04 -3.46 0.54
CA ALA A 41 2.45 -3.51 0.92
C ALA A 41 2.93 -2.12 1.34
N TRP A 42 3.31 -1.98 2.59
CA TRP A 42 3.76 -0.71 3.15
C TRP A 42 5.26 -0.53 2.96
N LEU A 43 5.63 0.55 2.27
CA LEU A 43 7.02 0.97 2.16
C LEU A 43 7.39 1.85 3.36
N ASN A 44 7.75 1.22 4.49
CA ASN A 44 8.17 1.91 5.72
C ASN A 44 9.60 2.46 5.59
N ARG A 45 9.75 3.52 4.81
CA ARG A 45 11.04 4.21 4.56
C ARG A 45 11.68 4.82 5.81
N ARG A 46 10.95 4.84 6.93
CA ARG A 46 11.40 5.38 8.22
C ARG A 46 11.32 4.32 9.32
N HIS A 47 11.35 3.03 8.98
CA HIS A 47 11.29 1.92 9.94
C HIS A 47 12.34 2.02 11.06
N ASP A 48 13.46 2.69 10.81
CA ASP A 48 14.57 2.92 11.73
C ASP A 48 14.54 4.31 12.40
N ARG A 49 13.50 5.13 12.16
CA ARG A 49 13.38 6.50 12.67
C ARG A 49 12.02 6.76 13.31
N PRO A 50 11.97 7.30 14.54
CA PRO A 50 10.70 7.63 15.16
C PRO A 50 9.91 8.70 14.40
N GLY A 51 8.59 8.63 14.53
CA GLY A 51 7.64 9.61 14.01
C GLY A 51 7.27 9.45 12.53
N TRP A 52 6.24 10.19 12.12
CA TRP A 52 5.58 10.04 10.81
C TRP A 52 6.20 10.88 9.68
N GLY A 53 7.23 11.68 9.98
CA GLY A 53 7.80 12.61 9.01
C GLY A 53 6.78 13.65 8.55
N ALA A 54 6.64 13.83 7.24
CA ALA A 54 5.71 14.80 6.63
C ALA A 54 4.27 14.28 6.49
N THR A 55 4.01 13.01 6.84
CA THR A 55 2.67 12.41 6.73
C THR A 55 1.95 12.44 8.07
N PRO A 56 0.62 12.64 8.11
CA PRO A 56 -0.16 12.49 9.33
C PRO A 56 -0.07 11.09 9.92
N ALA A 57 -0.19 10.99 11.24
CA ALA A 57 -0.46 9.71 11.90
C ALA A 57 -1.81 9.16 11.40
N PRO A 58 -1.92 7.86 11.11
CA PRO A 58 -3.20 7.26 10.72
C PRO A 58 -4.22 7.37 11.87
N SER A 59 -5.46 7.73 11.54
CA SER A 59 -6.54 7.94 12.53
C SER A 59 -7.14 6.64 13.07
N ALA A 60 -6.89 5.52 12.39
CA ALA A 60 -7.28 4.17 12.80
C ALA A 60 -6.07 3.25 12.66
N GLY A 61 -6.01 2.19 13.47
CA GLY A 61 -5.01 1.14 13.29
C GLY A 61 -5.19 0.50 11.92
N VAL A 62 -4.33 0.84 10.98
CA VAL A 62 -4.24 0.18 9.69
C VAL A 62 -3.09 -0.82 9.77
N ALA A 63 -3.37 -2.09 9.48
CA ALA A 63 -2.38 -3.16 9.45
C ALA A 63 -2.12 -3.55 7.98
N PRO A 64 -0.98 -3.11 7.40
CA PRO A 64 -0.58 -3.59 6.07
C PRO A 64 -0.40 -5.11 6.05
N ASP A 65 -0.58 -5.74 4.89
CA ASP A 65 -0.36 -7.20 4.77
C ASP A 65 1.13 -7.53 4.73
N TRP A 66 1.92 -6.63 4.13
CA TRP A 66 3.38 -6.71 4.12
C TRP A 66 4.01 -5.36 4.43
N GLU A 67 5.23 -5.40 4.94
CA GLU A 67 6.04 -4.22 5.22
C GLU A 67 7.45 -4.41 4.65
N PHE A 68 7.92 -3.41 3.92
CA PHE A 68 9.26 -3.37 3.35
C PHE A 68 9.91 -2.01 3.64
N PRO A 69 11.22 -1.95 3.91
CA PRO A 69 11.89 -0.67 4.19
C PRO A 69 12.03 0.20 2.94
N SER A 70 11.94 -0.37 1.74
CA SER A 70 12.11 0.36 0.48
C SER A 70 11.47 -0.38 -0.71
N MET A 71 11.34 0.32 -1.85
CA MET A 71 10.90 -0.30 -3.10
C MET A 71 11.90 -1.36 -3.60
N ALA A 72 13.20 -1.14 -3.39
CA ALA A 72 14.23 -2.10 -3.76
C ALA A 72 14.11 -3.39 -2.93
N ALA A 73 13.85 -3.28 -1.62
CA ALA A 73 13.61 -4.44 -0.77
C ALA A 73 12.32 -5.20 -1.16
N PHE A 74 11.26 -4.47 -1.52
CA PHE A 74 10.04 -5.09 -2.05
C PHE A 74 10.30 -5.83 -3.37
N ALA A 75 10.98 -5.20 -4.33
CA ALA A 75 11.32 -5.83 -5.60
C ALA A 75 12.17 -7.09 -5.42
N ALA A 76 13.20 -7.04 -4.55
CA ALA A 76 14.03 -8.20 -4.23
C ALA A 76 13.22 -9.34 -3.59
N ALA A 77 12.21 -9.03 -2.77
CA ALA A 77 11.32 -10.04 -2.21
C ALA A 77 10.42 -10.70 -3.27
N VAL A 78 9.95 -9.94 -4.26
CA VAL A 78 9.17 -10.48 -5.39
C VAL A 78 10.03 -11.39 -6.29
N GLU A 79 11.30 -11.04 -6.51
CA GLU A 79 12.22 -11.85 -7.33
C GLU A 79 12.66 -13.16 -6.64
N ALA A 80 12.55 -13.24 -5.32
CA ALA A 80 12.97 -14.40 -4.54
C ALA A 80 11.89 -15.50 -4.43
N GLU A 81 10.68 -15.24 -4.93
CA GLU A 81 9.55 -16.17 -4.99
C GLU A 81 9.48 -16.88 -6.35
#